data_AF-A0A7S2N6V3-F1
#
_entry.id   AF-A0A7S2N6V3-F1
#
_cell.length_a   1.000
_cell.length_b   1.000
_cell.length_c   1.000
_cell.angle_alpha   90.00
_cell.angle_beta   90.00
_cell.angle_gamma   90.00
#
_symmetry.space_group_name_H-M   'P 1'
#
loop_
_entity.id
_entity.type
_entity.pdbx_description
1 polymer ?
#
loop_
_entity_poly.entity_id
_entity_poly.type
_entity_poly.pdbx_seq_one_letter_code
_entity_poly.pdbx_strand_id
1 'polypeptide(L)'
;ADSNHERILVLDAADLGTELRSSFGQKGKGEGQLEQPRGVAVDLYRQEVLVAELGNNRCSIFTTTGDFLRTFGNVPTTDGSLPLRQPYGVMAAHGVLLVSEYDGRRIAVFSSDIDNTPLQLLSPYGAKRNHGKPEPQPRGRVLCPWVT
;
A
#
# COMPACT_ATOMS: atom_id res chain seq x y z
N ALA A 1 -11.42 -3.04 6.91
CA ALA A 1 -10.99 -4.42 6.57
C ALA A 1 -11.48 -5.36 7.64
N ASP A 2 -12.01 -6.53 7.25
CA ASP A 2 -12.44 -7.58 8.17
C ASP A 2 -11.28 -8.58 8.34
N SER A 3 -10.26 -8.15 9.09
CA SER A 3 -8.96 -8.83 9.16
C SER A 3 -9.04 -10.27 9.68
N ASN A 4 -10.02 -10.59 10.54
CA ASN A 4 -10.16 -11.94 11.10
C ASN A 4 -10.79 -12.93 10.11
N HIS A 5 -11.48 -12.42 9.08
CA HIS A 5 -12.09 -13.22 8.02
C HIS A 5 -11.38 -13.05 6.68
N GLU A 6 -10.26 -12.33 6.65
CA GLU A 6 -9.39 -12.16 5.48
C GLU A 6 -10.13 -11.60 4.25
N ARG A 7 -11.00 -10.63 4.48
CA ARG A 7 -11.83 -10.01 3.44
C ARG A 7 -12.02 -8.51 3.64
N ILE A 8 -12.45 -7.84 2.59
CA ILE A 8 -12.92 -6.45 2.61
C ILE A 8 -14.44 -6.45 2.53
N LEU A 9 -15.08 -5.66 3.39
CA LEU A 9 -16.52 -5.43 3.38
C LEU A 9 -16.79 -4.11 2.65
N VAL A 10 -17.80 -4.14 1.77
CA VAL A 10 -18.35 -2.97 1.11
C VAL A 10 -19.72 -2.73 1.71
N LEU A 11 -19.87 -1.60 2.42
CA LEU A 11 -21.08 -1.24 3.14
C LEU A 11 -21.78 -0.08 2.43
N ASP A 12 -23.12 -0.02 2.56
CA ASP A 12 -23.85 1.13 2.05
C ASP A 12 -23.71 2.34 2.99
N ALA A 13 -23.26 3.47 2.43
CA ALA A 13 -23.11 4.70 3.19
C ALA A 13 -24.45 5.41 3.46
N ALA A 14 -25.49 5.15 2.65
CA ALA A 14 -26.83 5.72 2.83
C ALA A 14 -27.43 5.33 4.19
N ASP A 15 -27.15 4.10 4.63
CA ASP A 15 -27.65 3.53 5.90
C ASP A 15 -26.59 3.54 7.01
N LEU A 16 -25.68 4.52 6.99
CA LEU A 16 -24.60 4.69 7.97
C LEU A 16 -23.70 3.44 8.12
N GLY A 17 -23.60 2.62 7.07
CA GLY A 17 -22.79 1.40 7.08
C GLY A 17 -23.42 0.21 7.82
N THR A 18 -24.73 0.22 8.04
CA THR A 18 -25.42 -0.89 8.71
C THR A 18 -25.71 -2.08 7.77
N GLU A 19 -25.89 -1.84 6.47
CA GLU A 19 -26.10 -2.88 5.47
C GLU A 19 -24.79 -3.28 4.76
N LEU A 20 -24.56 -4.60 4.66
CA LEU A 20 -23.50 -5.17 3.84
C LEU A 20 -23.96 -5.28 2.39
N ARG A 21 -23.37 -4.48 1.51
CA ARG A 21 -23.65 -4.53 0.08
C ARG A 21 -22.94 -5.69 -0.61
N SER A 22 -21.65 -5.88 -0.31
CA SER A 22 -20.86 -6.98 -0.85
C SER A 22 -19.58 -7.18 -0.03
N SER A 23 -18.85 -8.26 -0.32
CA SER A 23 -17.51 -8.47 0.22
C SER A 23 -16.64 -9.19 -0.79
N PHE A 24 -15.34 -8.94 -0.74
CA PHE A 24 -14.37 -9.60 -1.60
C PHE A 24 -13.09 -9.94 -0.82
N GLY A 25 -12.31 -10.86 -1.38
CA GLY A 25 -11.16 -11.44 -0.72
C GLY A 25 -11.49 -12.69 0.09
N GLN A 26 -10.48 -13.54 0.24
CA GLN A 26 -10.51 -14.76 1.03
C GLN A 26 -9.10 -15.06 1.51
N LYS A 27 -8.97 -15.86 2.57
CA LYS A 27 -7.66 -16.21 3.13
C LYS A 27 -6.71 -16.81 2.09
N GLY A 28 -5.49 -16.29 2.04
CA GLY A 28 -4.39 -16.90 1.31
C GLY A 28 -3.39 -15.90 0.73
N LYS A 29 -2.59 -16.37 -0.24
CA LYS A 29 -1.47 -15.61 -0.83
C LYS A 29 -1.58 -15.41 -2.34
N GLY A 30 -2.53 -16.11 -2.97
CA GLY A 30 -2.77 -16.02 -4.41
C GLY A 30 -3.41 -14.71 -4.85
N GLU A 31 -3.75 -14.64 -6.13
CA GLU A 31 -4.51 -13.53 -6.72
C GLU A 31 -5.90 -13.44 -6.08
N GLY A 32 -6.29 -12.22 -5.69
CA GLY A 32 -7.54 -11.96 -4.98
C GLY A 32 -7.62 -12.51 -3.56
N GLN A 33 -6.61 -13.25 -3.09
CA GLN A 33 -6.53 -13.73 -1.71
C GLN A 33 -5.81 -12.71 -0.82
N LEU A 34 -6.22 -12.64 0.44
CA LEU A 34 -5.71 -11.70 1.43
C LEU A 34 -5.16 -12.45 2.64
N GLU A 35 -4.12 -11.88 3.26
CA GLU A 35 -3.62 -12.33 4.57
C GLU A 35 -3.36 -11.12 5.47
N GLN A 36 -4.12 -11.05 6.56
CA GLN A 36 -4.18 -9.97 7.53
C GLN A 36 -4.35 -8.58 6.87
N PRO A 37 -5.44 -8.33 6.11
CA PRO A 37 -5.69 -7.03 5.52
C PRO A 37 -5.91 -6.00 6.63
N ARG A 38 -5.18 -4.88 6.59
CA ARG A 38 -5.22 -3.82 7.61
C ARG A 38 -5.87 -2.55 7.06
N GLY A 39 -5.08 -1.70 6.44
CA GLY A 39 -5.54 -0.47 5.83
C GLY A 39 -6.25 -0.71 4.51
N VAL A 40 -7.28 0.09 4.27
CA VAL A 40 -7.99 0.16 2.98
C VAL A 40 -8.06 1.63 2.57
N ALA A 41 -7.75 1.93 1.31
CA ALA A 41 -7.96 3.24 0.71
C ALA A 41 -8.60 3.07 -0.67
N VAL A 42 -9.31 4.08 -1.13
CA VAL A 42 -9.85 4.14 -2.48
C VAL A 42 -9.11 5.25 -3.22
N ASP A 43 -8.46 4.90 -4.33
CA ASP A 43 -8.01 5.89 -5.28
C ASP A 43 -9.20 6.29 -6.15
N LEU A 44 -9.75 7.48 -5.88
CA LEU A 44 -10.91 7.99 -6.61
C LEU A 44 -10.60 8.36 -8.06
N TYR A 45 -9.35 8.69 -8.39
CA TYR A 45 -8.95 9.04 -9.74
C TYR A 45 -8.90 7.79 -10.63
N ARG A 46 -8.30 6.70 -10.10
CA ARG A 46 -8.20 5.42 -10.81
C ARG A 46 -9.39 4.50 -10.61
N GLN A 47 -10.26 4.79 -9.65
CA GLN A 47 -11.34 3.90 -9.21
C GLN A 47 -10.82 2.52 -8.76
N GLU A 48 -9.74 2.53 -7.98
CA GLU A 48 -9.06 1.34 -7.48
C GLU A 48 -9.13 1.29 -5.95
N VAL A 49 -9.30 0.09 -5.39
CA VAL A 49 -9.27 -0.16 -3.95
C VAL A 49 -7.92 -0.75 -3.58
N LEU A 50 -7.22 -0.07 -2.68
CA LEU A 50 -5.92 -0.46 -2.16
C LEU A 50 -6.08 -1.13 -0.81
N VAL A 51 -5.45 -2.27 -0.65
CA VAL A 51 -5.47 -3.05 0.60
C VAL A 51 -4.04 -3.33 1.03
N ALA A 52 -3.64 -2.86 2.21
CA ALA A 52 -2.39 -3.27 2.83
C ALA A 52 -2.54 -4.63 3.51
N GLU A 53 -1.73 -5.58 3.11
CA GLU A 53 -1.71 -6.94 3.67
C GLU A 53 -0.50 -7.13 4.57
N LEU A 54 -0.75 -7.14 5.87
CA LEU A 54 0.32 -7.30 6.86
C LEU A 54 0.98 -8.66 6.77
N GLY A 55 0.20 -9.72 6.51
CA GLY A 55 0.70 -11.10 6.48
C GLY A 55 1.46 -11.44 5.20
N ASN A 56 1.11 -10.79 4.09
CA ASN A 56 1.75 -11.00 2.80
C ASN A 56 2.86 -9.98 2.47
N ASN A 57 3.11 -9.00 3.34
CA ASN A 57 4.08 -7.92 3.12
C ASN A 57 3.92 -7.24 1.75
N ARG A 58 2.66 -6.98 1.36
CA ARG A 58 2.32 -6.42 0.05
C ARG A 58 1.12 -5.48 0.15
N CYS A 59 0.89 -4.73 -0.91
CA CYS A 59 -0.40 -4.09 -1.15
C CYS A 59 -1.08 -4.79 -2.32
N SER A 60 -2.36 -5.15 -2.15
CA SER A 60 -3.23 -5.63 -3.22
C SER A 60 -4.11 -4.50 -3.74
N ILE A 61 -4.33 -4.50 -5.05
CA ILE A 61 -5.19 -3.56 -5.76
C ILE A 61 -6.40 -4.33 -6.31
N PHE A 62 -7.58 -3.79 -6.10
CA PHE A 62 -8.85 -4.30 -6.61
C PHE A 62 -9.61 -3.22 -7.35
N THR A 63 -10.58 -3.60 -8.17
CA THR A 63 -11.61 -2.68 -8.67
C THR A 63 -12.55 -2.27 -7.52
N THR A 64 -13.34 -1.22 -7.71
CA THR A 64 -14.42 -0.85 -6.77
C THR A 64 -15.52 -1.92 -6.65
N THR A 65 -15.60 -2.85 -7.59
CA THR A 65 -16.50 -4.02 -7.54
C THR A 65 -15.89 -5.23 -6.82
N GLY A 66 -14.59 -5.19 -6.50
CA GLY A 66 -13.90 -6.24 -5.73
C GLY A 66 -13.11 -7.25 -6.57
N ASP A 67 -12.93 -6.99 -7.87
CA ASP A 67 -12.12 -7.83 -8.76
C ASP A 67 -10.64 -7.54 -8.56
N PHE A 68 -9.81 -8.58 -8.45
CA PHE A 68 -8.37 -8.42 -8.27
C PHE A 68 -7.72 -7.85 -9.53
N LEU A 69 -6.85 -6.85 -9.35
CA LEU A 69 -6.09 -6.24 -10.44
C LEU A 69 -4.62 -6.62 -10.40
N ARG A 70 -3.94 -6.36 -9.28
CA ARG A 70 -2.48 -6.56 -9.14
C ARG A 70 -2.01 -6.46 -7.69
N THR A 71 -0.74 -6.76 -7.46
CA THR A 71 -0.05 -6.52 -6.19
C THR A 71 1.25 -5.78 -6.39
N PHE A 72 1.74 -5.08 -5.36
CA PHE A 72 3.04 -4.45 -5.36
C PHE A 72 3.68 -4.45 -3.96
N GLY A 73 4.98 -4.17 -3.91
CA GLY A 73 5.73 -3.95 -2.66
C GLY A 73 6.26 -5.20 -1.96
N ASN A 74 6.02 -6.42 -2.45
CA ASN A 74 6.58 -7.66 -1.87
C ASN A 74 7.93 -8.08 -2.46
N VAL A 75 8.37 -7.45 -3.54
CA VAL A 75 9.64 -7.75 -4.21
C VAL A 75 10.51 -6.51 -4.31
N PRO A 76 11.84 -6.63 -4.20
CA PRO A 76 12.75 -5.55 -4.54
C PRO A 76 12.57 -5.14 -6.00
N THR A 77 12.59 -3.85 -6.25
CA THR A 77 12.59 -3.27 -7.59
C THR A 77 14.02 -3.11 -8.12
N THR A 78 14.17 -3.08 -9.44
CA THR A 78 15.48 -2.94 -10.10
C THR A 78 16.18 -1.61 -9.82
N ASP A 79 15.42 -0.60 -9.41
CA ASP A 79 15.92 0.72 -8.98
C ASP A 79 16.50 0.75 -7.55
N GLY A 80 16.49 -0.39 -6.85
CA GLY A 80 17.00 -0.53 -5.49
C GLY A 80 16.00 -0.19 -4.38
N SER A 81 14.71 0.03 -4.71
CA SER A 81 13.69 0.22 -3.67
C SER A 81 13.48 -1.07 -2.87
N LEU A 82 13.40 -0.90 -1.55
CA LEU A 82 13.23 -2.00 -0.60
C LEU A 82 11.78 -2.50 -0.61
N PRO A 83 11.55 -3.81 -0.46
CA PRO A 83 10.21 -4.33 -0.28
C PRO A 83 9.57 -3.78 1.01
N LEU A 84 8.25 -3.73 1.02
CA LEU A 84 7.42 -3.40 2.17
C LEU A 84 7.64 -4.41 3.30
N ARG A 85 7.59 -3.91 4.53
CA ARG A 85 7.74 -4.67 5.77
C ARG A 85 6.55 -4.40 6.68
N GLN A 86 5.62 -5.35 6.70
CA GLN A 86 4.36 -5.27 7.47
C GLN A 86 3.60 -3.97 7.20
N PRO A 87 3.08 -3.79 5.95
CA PRO A 87 2.29 -2.62 5.62
C PRO A 87 1.01 -2.60 6.46
N TYR A 88 0.63 -1.41 6.93
CA TYR A 88 -0.45 -1.24 7.89
C TYR A 88 -1.52 -0.26 7.39
N GLY A 89 -1.33 1.05 7.60
CA GLY A 89 -2.21 2.09 7.09
C GLY A 89 -1.85 2.50 5.66
N VAL A 90 -2.86 2.83 4.86
CA VAL A 90 -2.71 3.28 3.47
C VAL A 90 -3.53 4.54 3.21
N MET A 91 -3.06 5.36 2.27
CA MET A 91 -3.77 6.55 1.79
C MET A 91 -3.49 6.72 0.29
N ALA A 92 -4.50 7.11 -0.48
CA ALA A 92 -4.38 7.48 -1.89
C ALA A 92 -4.87 8.92 -2.06
N ALA A 93 -4.03 9.81 -2.58
CA ALA A 93 -4.40 11.19 -2.86
C ALA A 93 -3.44 11.83 -3.87
N HIS A 94 -3.99 12.61 -4.80
CA HIS A 94 -3.21 13.47 -5.72
C HIS A 94 -2.07 12.74 -6.45
N GLY A 95 -2.36 11.57 -7.05
CA GLY A 95 -1.36 10.79 -7.79
C GLY A 95 -0.34 10.06 -6.91
N VAL A 96 -0.53 10.06 -5.58
CA VAL A 96 0.41 9.46 -4.61
C VAL A 96 -0.31 8.45 -3.72
N LEU A 97 0.39 7.36 -3.44
CA LEU A 97 0.01 6.36 -2.45
C LEU A 97 1.01 6.39 -1.29
N LEU A 98 0.51 6.52 -0.07
CA LEU A 98 1.30 6.39 1.14
C LEU A 98 0.98 5.06 1.81
N VAL A 99 2.01 4.33 2.20
CA VAL A 99 1.91 3.07 2.94
C VAL A 99 2.78 3.17 4.18
N SER A 100 2.16 3.07 5.36
CA SER A 100 2.91 2.99 6.61
C SER A 100 3.40 1.56 6.86
N GLU A 101 4.66 1.41 7.23
CA GLU A 101 5.29 0.12 7.51
C GLU A 101 5.56 -0.03 9.01
N TYR A 102 5.00 -1.08 9.62
CA TYR A 102 5.18 -1.33 11.04
C TYR A 102 6.62 -1.77 11.37
N ASP A 103 7.14 -2.76 10.66
CA ASP A 103 8.51 -3.24 10.84
C ASP A 103 9.53 -2.41 10.05
N GLY A 104 9.13 -1.90 8.88
CA GLY A 104 9.96 -0.99 8.09
C GLY A 104 10.20 0.38 8.74
N ARG A 105 9.39 0.75 9.75
CA ARG A 105 9.47 2.01 10.53
C ARG A 105 9.57 3.25 9.65
N ARG A 106 8.83 3.25 8.55
CA ARG A 106 8.86 4.28 7.52
C ARG A 106 7.49 4.39 6.86
N ILE A 107 7.32 5.46 6.09
CA ILE A 107 6.21 5.63 5.17
C ILE A 107 6.79 5.44 3.76
N ALA A 108 6.37 4.38 3.07
CA ALA A 108 6.68 4.20 1.68
C ALA A 108 5.71 5.01 0.81
N VAL A 109 6.26 5.69 -0.19
CA VAL A 109 5.55 6.55 -1.13
C VAL A 109 5.63 5.89 -2.50
N PHE A 110 4.47 5.66 -3.12
CA PHE A 110 4.36 5.10 -4.46
C PHE A 110 3.57 6.04 -5.37
N SER A 111 3.79 5.93 -6.66
CA SER A 111 2.99 6.61 -7.67
C SER A 111 1.63 5.94 -7.79
N SER A 112 0.55 6.69 -7.73
CA SER A 112 -0.74 6.15 -8.16
C SER A 112 -0.81 6.06 -9.69
N ASP A 113 -0.16 6.98 -10.39
CA ASP A 113 -0.33 7.15 -11.84
C ASP A 113 0.48 6.14 -12.67
N ILE A 114 1.59 5.64 -12.12
CA ILE A 114 2.54 4.78 -12.84
C ILE A 114 2.66 3.45 -12.10
N ASP A 115 1.67 2.57 -12.28
CA ASP A 115 1.65 1.18 -11.79
C ASP A 115 2.20 0.94 -10.38
N ASN A 116 1.94 1.87 -9.45
CA ASN A 116 2.40 1.75 -8.07
C ASN A 116 3.93 1.63 -7.95
N THR A 117 4.65 2.31 -8.86
CA THR A 117 6.11 2.43 -8.80
C THR A 117 6.55 3.16 -7.54
N PRO A 118 7.62 2.70 -6.86
CA PRO A 118 8.16 3.41 -5.70
C PRO A 118 8.65 4.80 -6.08
N LEU A 119 8.29 5.81 -5.29
CA LEU A 119 8.76 7.20 -5.45
C LEU A 119 9.78 7.57 -4.39
N GLN A 120 9.49 7.25 -3.13
CA GLN A 120 10.32 7.66 -2.00
C GLN A 120 10.03 6.81 -0.75
N LEU A 121 11.00 6.75 0.15
CA LEU A 121 10.77 6.35 1.54
C LEU A 121 10.88 7.59 2.43
N LEU A 122 9.81 7.91 3.14
CA LEU A 122 9.76 8.99 4.13
C LEU A 122 9.97 8.39 5.52
N SER A 123 10.93 8.91 6.27
CA SER A 123 11.14 8.54 7.67
C SER A 123 11.08 9.79 8.56
N PRO A 124 10.45 9.71 9.75
CA PRO A 124 10.85 10.57 10.87
C PRO A 124 12.18 10.09 11.49
N TYR A 125 12.66 8.89 11.11
CA TYR A 125 13.93 8.31 11.53
C TYR A 125 14.94 8.29 10.36
N GLY A 126 15.39 9.48 9.98
CA GLY A 126 16.72 9.66 9.40
C GLY A 126 17.72 9.89 10.53
N ALA A 127 18.89 9.26 10.44
CA ALA A 127 20.10 9.47 11.25
C ALA A 127 20.27 8.68 12.57
N LYS A 128 21.22 7.73 12.51
CA LYS A 128 22.02 7.09 13.59
C LYS A 128 21.44 5.86 14.31
N ARG A 129 21.92 4.69 13.86
CA ARG A 129 22.77 3.82 14.70
C ARG A 129 23.99 3.38 13.88
N ASN A 130 25.12 4.06 14.10
CA ASN A 130 26.41 3.66 13.55
C ASN A 130 26.88 2.37 14.24
N HIS A 131 26.75 1.24 13.56
CA HIS A 131 27.72 0.15 13.69
C HIS A 131 28.28 -0.17 12.29
N GLY A 132 29.17 0.72 11.85
CA GLY A 132 30.23 0.39 10.89
C GLY A 132 29.80 -0.09 9.51
N LYS A 133 29.05 0.72 8.75
CA LYS A 133 29.24 1.06 7.32
C LYS A 133 28.01 1.83 6.80
N PRO A 134 28.17 2.92 6.04
CA PRO A 134 27.03 3.63 5.44
C PRO A 134 26.40 2.77 4.33
N GLU A 135 25.08 2.58 4.40
CA GLU A 135 24.28 1.98 3.34
C GLU A 135 24.15 2.97 2.17
N PRO A 136 24.29 2.55 0.91
CA PRO A 136 24.14 3.45 -0.23
C PRO A 136 22.69 3.94 -0.33
N GLN A 137 22.50 5.25 -0.17
CA GLN A 137 21.24 5.92 -0.49
C GLN A 137 20.86 5.60 -1.94
N PRO A 138 19.61 5.16 -2.24
CA PRO A 138 19.18 5.02 -3.62
C PRO A 138 19.23 6.40 -4.29
N ARG A 139 20.02 6.52 -5.36
CA ARG A 139 20.07 7.72 -6.20
C ARG A 139 18.82 7.76 -7.09
N GLY A 140 17.67 8.04 -6.49
CA GLY A 140 16.46 8.40 -7.23
C GLY A 140 16.51 9.90 -7.56
N ARG A 141 16.42 10.24 -8.85
CA ARG A 141 16.21 11.63 -9.28
C ARG A 141 14.89 12.13 -8.68
N VAL A 142 14.98 13.18 -7.88
CA VAL A 142 13.83 14.01 -7.53
C VAL A 142 13.38 14.71 -8.80
N LEU A 143 12.33 14.21 -9.45
CA LEU A 143 11.51 14.99 -10.36
C LEU A 143 10.28 15.44 -9.58
N CYS A 144 10.40 16.59 -8.92
CA CYS A 144 9.24 17.36 -8.49
C CYS A 144 8.90 18.34 -9.61
N PRO A 145 7.79 18.19 -10.37
CA PRO A 145 7.27 19.28 -11.16
C PRO A 145 6.16 19.94 -10.35
N TRP A 146 6.55 20.71 -9.34
CA TRP A 146 5.69 21.77 -8.81
C TRP A 146 6.53 23.03 -8.73
N VAL A 147 6.78 23.62 -9.90
CA VAL A 147 7.05 25.05 -10.05
C VAL A 147 6.00 25.58 -11.01
N THR A 148 5.14 26.42 -10.43
CA THR A 148 4.05 27.26 -10.97
C THR A 148 2.87 26.56 -11.64
#